data_AF-A0A223NRA8-F1
#
_entry.id   AF-A0A223NRA8-F1
#
_cell.length_a   1.000
_cell.length_b   1.000
_cell.length_c   1.000
_cell.angle_alpha   90.00
_cell.angle_beta   90.00
_cell.angle_gamma   90.00
#
_symmetry.space_group_name_H-M   'P 1'
#
loop_
_entity.id
_entity.type
_entity.pdbx_description
1 polymer ?
#
loop_
_entity_poly.entity_id
_entity_poly.type
_entity_poly.pdbx_seq_one_letter_code
_entity_poly.pdbx_strand_id
1 'polypeptide(L)' 'MAHHEEEEKSYDYIYYLVGLLTGIFTAVVIDTTFILIPILGIVGLLFAGFFLNVFVRGRGNA' A
#
# COMPACT_ATOMS: atom_id res chain seq x y z
N MET A 1 40.05 -0.47 19.69
CA MET A 1 38.81 0.33 19.81
C MET A 1 38.09 0.22 18.50
N ALA A 2 37.25 -0.80 18.34
CA ALA A 2 36.38 -0.96 17.19
C ALA A 2 34.96 -0.98 17.78
N HIS A 3 34.33 0.19 17.84
CA HIS A 3 32.90 0.27 18.07
C HIS A 3 32.25 -0.17 16.76
N HIS A 4 31.75 -1.40 16.73
CA HIS A 4 30.67 -1.72 15.81
C HIS A 4 29.48 -0.88 16.27
N GLU A 5 29.27 0.25 15.62
CA GLU A 5 27.96 0.89 15.60
C GLU A 5 27.06 -0.11 14.89
N GLU A 6 26.25 -0.84 15.66
CA GLU A 6 25.09 -1.51 15.09
C GLU A 6 24.22 -0.40 14.52
N GLU A 7 24.33 -0.15 13.22
CA GLU A 7 23.41 0.73 12.50
C GLU A 7 22.00 0.18 12.75
N GLU A 8 21.28 0.74 13.73
CA GLU A 8 19.86 0.52 13.90
C GLU A 8 19.23 0.87 12.56
N LYS A 9 18.77 -0.14 11.82
CA LYS A 9 18.13 0.05 10.53
C LYS A 9 16.94 0.97 10.71
N SER A 10 17.12 2.26 10.44
CA SER A 10 16.04 3.22 10.47
C SER A 10 15.11 2.91 9.31
N TYR A 11 13.86 2.61 9.66
CA TYR A 11 12.78 2.38 8.71
C TYR A 11 11.99 3.66 8.41
N ASP A 12 12.51 4.83 8.78
CA ASP A 12 11.85 6.13 8.59
C ASP A 12 11.52 6.38 7.11
N TYR A 13 12.40 5.92 6.21
CA TYR A 13 12.17 5.95 4.76
C TYR A 13 10.86 5.24 4.34
N ILE A 14 10.46 4.16 5.02
CA ILE A 14 9.21 3.45 4.71
C ILE A 14 8.01 4.36 5.02
N TYR A 15 8.04 5.08 6.15
CA TYR A 15 6.97 6.01 6.50
C TYR A 15 6.87 7.17 5.51
N TYR A 16 8.01 7.71 5.06
CA TYR A 16 8.03 8.73 4.00
C TYR A 16 7.49 8.20 2.66
N LEU A 17 7.86 6.97 2.28
CA LEU A 17 7.38 6.34 1.05
C LEU A 17 5.87 6.07 1.09
N VAL A 18 5.37 5.55 2.21
CA VAL A 18 3.92 5.33 2.42
C VAL A 18 3.17 6.66 2.39
N GLY A 19 3.70 7.70 3.05
CA GLY A 19 3.14 9.05 3.02
C GLY A 19 3.06 9.63 1.60
N LEU A 20 4.12 9.47 0.81
CA LEU A 20 4.14 9.93 -0.58
C LEU A 20 3.12 9.19 -1.46
N LEU A 21 3.08 7.86 -1.37
CA LEU A 21 2.17 7.03 -2.17
C LEU A 21 0.70 7.32 -1.81
N THR A 22 0.39 7.43 -0.53
CA THR A 22 -0.97 7.76 -0.06
C THR A 22 -1.37 9.19 -0.43
N GLY A 23 -0.43 10.14 -0.37
CA GLY A 23 -0.65 11.52 -0.81
C GLY A 23 -0.98 11.64 -2.30
N ILE A 24 -0.20 10.98 -3.16
CA ILE A 24 -0.45 10.94 -4.61
C ILE A 24 -1.79 10.29 -4.91
N PHE A 25 -2.07 9.15 -4.27
CA PHE A 25 -3.36 8.46 -4.43
C PHE A 25 -4.53 9.38 -4.05
N THR A 26 -4.44 10.08 -2.93
CA THR A 26 -5.48 11.01 -2.47
C THR A 26 -5.66 12.18 -3.45
N ALA A 27 -4.57 12.76 -3.96
CA ALA A 27 -4.64 13.84 -4.94
C ALA A 27 -5.35 13.40 -6.23
N VAL A 28 -5.05 12.20 -6.72
CA VAL A 28 -5.73 11.62 -7.88
C VAL A 28 -7.23 11.44 -7.61
N VAL A 29 -7.60 10.93 -6.42
CA VAL A 29 -9.02 10.73 -6.08
C VAL A 29 -9.79 12.05 -6.01
N ILE A 30 -9.18 13.12 -5.46
CA ILE A 30 -9.84 14.44 -5.34
C ILE A 30 -10.08 15.09 -6.71
N ASP A 31 -9.12 14.97 -7.63
CA ASP A 31 -9.22 15.58 -8.97
C ASP A 31 -10.08 14.75 -9.95
N THR A 32 -10.53 13.58 -9.51
CA THR A 32 -11.30 12.64 -10.33
C THR A 32 -12.79 13.02 -10.39
N THR A 33 -13.36 13.04 -11.60
CA THR A 33 -14.79 13.32 -11.81
C THR A 33 -15.70 12.28 -11.12
N PHE A 34 -16.87 12.71 -10.61
CA PHE A 34 -17.86 11.86 -9.92
C PHE A 34 -18.22 10.54 -10.63
N ILE A 35 -18.12 10.48 -11.96
CA ILE A 35 -18.37 9.28 -12.78
C ILE A 35 -17.34 8.18 -12.53
N LEU A 36 -16.10 8.54 -12.20
CA LEU A 36 -14.99 7.59 -12.01
C LEU A 36 -14.97 6.99 -10.60
N ILE A 37 -15.63 7.60 -9.62
CA ILE A 37 -15.76 7.08 -8.25
C ILE A 37 -16.34 5.64 -8.23
N PRO A 38 -17.50 5.35 -8.85
CA PRO A 38 -18.03 3.98 -8.87
C PRO A 38 -17.11 3.00 -9.62
N ILE A 39 -16.42 3.45 -10.67
CA ILE A 39 -15.50 2.62 -11.45
C ILE A 39 -14.29 2.23 -10.58
N LEU A 40 -13.66 3.20 -9.93
CA LEU A 40 -12.54 2.95 -9.01
C LEU A 40 -12.97 2.09 -7.81
N GLY A 41 -14.20 2.27 -7.32
CA GLY A 41 -14.78 1.40 -6.31
C GLY A 41 -14.89 -0.06 -6.76
N ILE A 42 -15.43 -0.31 -7.95
CA ILE A 42 -15.54 -1.68 -8.52
C ILE A 42 -14.14 -2.27 -8.73
N VAL A 43 -13.22 -1.51 -9.33
CA VAL A 43 -11.83 -1.95 -9.54
C VAL A 43 -11.15 -2.28 -8.21
N GLY A 44 -11.37 -1.46 -7.18
CA GLY A 44 -10.85 -1.71 -5.83
C GLY A 44 -11.40 -2.99 -5.21
N LEU A 45 -12.71 -3.25 -5.35
CA LEU A 45 -13.33 -4.49 -4.87
C LEU A 45 -12.81 -5.74 -5.61
N LEU A 46 -12.65 -5.64 -6.93
CA LEU A 46 -12.04 -6.70 -7.74
C LEU A 46 -10.60 -6.97 -7.32
N PHE A 47 -9.81 -5.91 -7.10
CA PHE A 47 -8.44 -6.03 -6.61
C PHE A 47 -8.38 -6.66 -5.21
N ALA A 48 -9.29 -6.32 -4.30
CA ALA A 48 -9.39 -6.95 -2.99
C ALA A 48 -9.69 -8.45 -3.09
N GLY A 49 -10.65 -8.84 -3.94
CA GLY A 49 -10.93 -10.25 -4.23
C GLY A 49 -9.72 -10.98 -4.83
N PHE A 50 -9.03 -10.35 -5.77
CA PHE A 50 -7.78 -10.87 -6.35
C PHE A 50 -6.69 -11.04 -5.29
N PHE A 51 -6.49 -10.05 -4.43
CA PHE A 51 -5.50 -10.10 -3.35
C PHE A 51 -5.77 -11.26 -2.40
N LEU A 52 -7.02 -11.44 -1.97
CA LEU A 52 -7.42 -12.59 -1.14
C LEU A 52 -7.15 -13.92 -1.85
N ASN A 53 -7.43 -14.00 -3.15
CA ASN A 53 -7.27 -15.22 -3.93
C ASN A 53 -5.80 -15.58 -4.23
N VAL A 54 -4.92 -14.59 -4.36
CA VAL A 54 -3.49 -14.80 -4.72
C VAL A 54 -2.57 -14.78 -3.51
N PHE A 55 -2.73 -13.81 -2.60
CA PHE A 55 -1.80 -13.59 -1.49
C PHE A 55 -2.25 -14.22 -0.16
N VAL A 56 -3.56 -14.42 0.02
CA VAL A 56 -4.12 -14.98 1.26
C VAL A 56 -4.48 -16.47 1.10
N ARG A 57 -4.88 -16.90 -0.10
CA ARG A 57 -5.23 -18.30 -0.39
C ARG A 57 -3.99 -19.18 -0.23
N GLY A 58 -3.97 -19.98 0.84
CA GLY A 58 -2.83 -20.83 1.24
C GLY A 58 -2.31 -20.57 2.64
N ARG A 59 -2.70 -19.47 3.29
CA ARG A 59 -2.27 -19.12 4.66
C ARG A 59 -3.00 -19.90 5.77
N GLY A 60 -3.99 -20.73 5.42
CA GLY A 60 -4.79 -21.55 6.35
C GLY A 60 -4.37 -23.02 6.46
N ASN A 61 -3.28 -23.44 5.80
CA ASN A 61 -2.75 -24.81 5.87
C ASN A 61 -1.39 -24.86 6.58
N ALA A 62 -1.28 -24.18 7.73
CA ALA A 62 -0.14 -24.26 8.64
C ALA A 62 -0.64 -24.40 10.08
#